data_AF-A0A7J6SQP0-F1
#
_entry.id   AF-A0A7J6SQP0-F1
#
_cell.length_a   1.000
_cell.length_b   1.000
_cell.length_c   1.000
_cell.angle_alpha   90.00
_cell.angle_beta   90.00
_cell.angle_gamma   90.00
#
_symmetry.space_group_name_H-M   'P 1'
#
loop_
_entity.id
_entity.type
_entity.pdbx_description
1 polymer ?
#
loop_
_entity_poly.entity_id
_entity_poly.type
_entity_poly.pdbx_seq_one_letter_code
_entity_poly.pdbx_strand_id
1 'polypeptide(L)'
;QLREHYEEVIASHVRKIEELRKGNSKLREKLKEREEDLSSLTGQLANKLSASEKDIAKRVKGELDEKLKAYEAKVAEKEKEFKAQLKQKGQQIVAQQREISDVRRELEKTREDLRSSEALVKEHLQTISEQNARIDELIAECERLMKEGVAHAALCPTTLEETMGENPSRRQSLRVSRSSSRRASVESAATRRSSVASVKPFEQRFRFTFTVPNISDKIERYQKGRPYLSEEVNDITGLEFAQVEFFPRGDITSRDGWCAIKLRVPNRTKVRWSVTISRQQKGPRVDVFEESLWWCRYGLLWANFCPVSALLSEGGNNDDSNDDLLVTVEVHSARVIEDGDISDAESTASSGSAPGRCLACGKELACDWRPVMEDAAGQRSRASPSGSPHHSRSPSPVRYDARGRRLPSPIETDPHSRYCQQHLPRAVHSAIDVRPRTTAGVGIRRLSSGVDHLPFPAAKSLAWREYS
;
A
#
# COMPACT_ATOMS: atom_id res chain seq x y z
N GLN A 1 -72.01 -62.71 64.52
CA GLN A 1 -70.75 -63.25 63.97
C GLN A 1 -70.24 -62.50 62.75
N LEU A 2 -70.76 -62.70 61.52
CA LEU A 2 -70.20 -62.03 60.33
C LEU A 2 -70.29 -60.49 60.42
N ARG A 3 -71.43 -59.99 60.90
CA ARG A 3 -71.66 -58.55 61.11
C ARG A 3 -70.70 -57.94 62.14
N GLU A 4 -70.53 -58.58 63.29
CA GLU A 4 -69.62 -58.11 64.35
C GLU A 4 -68.17 -58.07 63.86
N HIS A 5 -67.74 -59.08 63.09
CA HIS A 5 -66.43 -59.08 62.46
C HIS A 5 -66.23 -57.90 61.50
N TYR A 6 -67.23 -57.60 60.67
CA TYR A 6 -67.18 -56.42 59.80
C TYR A 6 -67.18 -55.11 60.59
N GLU A 7 -67.94 -55.01 61.68
CA GLU A 7 -67.97 -53.81 62.54
C GLU A 7 -66.61 -53.56 63.20
N GLU A 8 -65.91 -54.60 63.68
CA GLU A 8 -64.54 -54.48 64.22
C GLU A 8 -63.53 -54.05 63.16
N VAL A 9 -63.61 -54.65 61.96
CA VAL A 9 -62.73 -54.31 60.83
C VAL A 9 -62.95 -52.86 60.38
N ILE A 10 -64.21 -52.42 60.30
CA ILE A 10 -64.55 -51.03 59.98
C ILE A 10 -64.00 -50.09 61.06
N ALA A 11 -64.21 -50.40 62.34
CA ALA A 11 -63.71 -49.57 63.45
C ALA A 11 -62.17 -49.49 63.47
N SER A 12 -61.47 -50.57 63.13
CA SER A 12 -60.02 -50.59 62.96
C SER A 12 -59.57 -49.68 61.82
N HIS A 13 -60.20 -49.80 60.65
CA HIS A 13 -59.90 -48.94 59.50
C HIS A 13 -60.20 -47.45 59.77
N VAL A 14 -61.31 -47.14 60.46
CA VAL A 14 -61.65 -45.76 60.84
C VAL A 14 -60.57 -45.17 61.74
N ARG A 15 -60.12 -45.91 62.78
CA ARG A 15 -59.00 -45.47 63.63
C ARG A 15 -57.73 -45.23 62.83
N LYS A 16 -57.41 -46.11 61.87
CA LYS A 16 -56.24 -45.95 60.99
C LYS A 16 -56.35 -44.70 60.13
N ILE A 17 -57.54 -44.42 59.57
CA ILE A 17 -57.81 -43.22 58.78
C ILE A 17 -57.62 -41.96 59.64
N GLU A 18 -58.09 -41.96 60.89
CA GLU A 18 -57.91 -40.83 61.80
C GLU A 18 -56.45 -40.59 62.19
N GLU A 19 -55.68 -41.65 62.48
CA GLU A 19 -54.24 -41.56 62.69
C GLU A 19 -53.52 -40.96 61.48
N LEU A 20 -53.83 -41.45 60.28
CA LEU A 20 -53.26 -40.93 59.03
C LEU A 20 -53.65 -39.47 58.79
N ARG A 21 -54.89 -39.07 59.10
CA ARG A 21 -55.34 -37.67 59.02
C ARG A 21 -54.55 -36.77 59.98
N LYS A 22 -54.35 -37.20 61.23
CA LYS A 22 -53.53 -36.48 62.22
C LYS A 22 -52.07 -36.37 61.76
N GLY A 23 -51.50 -37.45 61.23
CA GLY A 23 -50.14 -37.45 60.67
C GLY A 23 -50.00 -36.50 59.49
N ASN A 24 -50.97 -36.50 58.56
CA ASN A 24 -50.99 -35.61 57.39
C ASN A 24 -51.13 -34.14 57.81
N SER A 25 -51.96 -33.84 58.81
CA SER A 25 -52.07 -32.49 59.38
C SER A 25 -50.73 -31.99 59.92
N LYS A 26 -50.01 -32.81 60.71
CA LYS A 26 -48.68 -32.46 61.24
C LYS A 26 -47.65 -32.25 60.14
N LEU A 27 -47.68 -33.07 59.08
CA LEU A 27 -46.77 -32.92 57.94
C LEU A 27 -47.05 -31.64 57.15
N ARG A 28 -48.32 -31.26 56.96
CA ARG A 28 -48.70 -30.00 56.31
C ARG A 28 -48.23 -28.78 57.10
N GLU A 29 -48.34 -28.82 58.42
CA GLU A 29 -47.86 -27.75 59.30
C GLU A 29 -46.34 -27.58 59.19
N LYS A 30 -45.58 -28.69 59.27
CA LYS A 30 -44.12 -28.67 59.05
C LYS A 30 -43.74 -28.20 57.66
N LEU A 31 -44.51 -28.58 56.64
CA LEU A 31 -44.26 -28.14 55.26
C LEU A 31 -44.45 -26.62 55.15
N LYS A 32 -45.49 -26.07 55.77
CA LYS A 32 -45.73 -24.63 55.82
C LYS A 32 -44.60 -23.89 56.56
N GLU A 33 -44.16 -24.39 57.70
CA GLU A 33 -43.01 -23.84 58.44
C GLU A 33 -41.75 -23.81 57.56
N ARG A 34 -41.47 -24.89 56.83
CA ARG A 34 -40.33 -24.95 55.90
C ARG A 34 -40.48 -24.02 54.70
N GLU A 35 -41.69 -23.80 54.19
CA GLU A 35 -41.96 -22.83 53.13
C GLU A 35 -41.71 -21.40 53.61
N GLU A 36 -42.11 -21.07 54.85
CA GLU A 36 -41.86 -19.77 55.48
C GLU A 36 -40.35 -19.54 55.70
N ASP A 37 -39.63 -20.55 56.21
CA ASP A 37 -38.16 -20.53 56.34
C ASP A 37 -37.45 -20.31 54.99
N LEU A 38 -37.87 -21.03 53.95
CA LEU A 38 -37.30 -20.91 52.61
C LEU A 38 -37.57 -19.54 52.01
N SER A 39 -38.78 -18.99 52.20
CA SER A 39 -39.13 -17.65 51.76
C SER A 39 -38.27 -16.59 52.46
N SER A 40 -38.09 -16.71 53.78
CA SER A 40 -37.22 -15.82 54.56
C SER A 40 -35.76 -15.89 54.09
N LEU A 41 -35.21 -17.10 53.92
CA LEU A 41 -33.84 -17.30 53.44
C LEU A 41 -33.65 -16.75 52.02
N THR A 42 -34.62 -16.95 51.13
CA THR A 42 -34.60 -16.41 49.77
C THR A 42 -34.58 -14.88 49.78
N GLY A 43 -35.38 -14.25 50.66
CA GLY A 43 -35.35 -12.80 50.86
C GLY A 43 -34.00 -12.27 51.36
N GLN A 44 -33.39 -12.97 52.33
CA GLN A 44 -32.05 -12.61 52.83
C GLN A 44 -30.97 -12.74 51.76
N LEU A 45 -31.00 -13.81 50.96
CA LEU A 45 -30.06 -14.01 49.85
C LEU A 45 -30.23 -12.94 48.77
N ALA A 46 -31.47 -12.59 48.40
CA ALA A 46 -31.73 -11.53 47.43
C ALA A 46 -31.18 -10.17 47.89
N ASN A 47 -31.37 -9.84 49.17
CA ASN A 47 -30.83 -8.59 49.75
C ASN A 47 -29.30 -8.57 49.78
N LYS A 48 -28.66 -9.69 50.16
CA LYS A 48 -27.19 -9.81 50.15
C LYS A 48 -26.64 -9.71 48.73
N LEU A 49 -27.30 -10.34 47.76
CA LEU A 49 -26.91 -10.30 46.36
C LEU A 49 -27.01 -8.86 45.83
N SER A 50 -28.13 -8.17 46.06
CA SER A 50 -28.29 -6.76 45.66
C SER A 50 -27.26 -5.82 46.32
N ALA A 51 -26.93 -6.03 47.59
CA ALA A 51 -25.87 -5.26 48.26
C ALA A 51 -24.49 -5.52 47.61
N SER A 52 -24.16 -6.78 47.34
CA SER A 52 -22.90 -7.15 46.69
C SER A 52 -22.78 -6.60 45.26
N GLU A 53 -23.86 -6.58 44.50
CA GLU A 53 -23.90 -5.99 43.15
C GLU A 53 -23.61 -4.49 43.19
N LYS A 54 -24.21 -3.75 44.14
CA LYS A 54 -23.96 -2.32 44.33
C LYS A 54 -22.51 -2.04 44.69
N ASP A 55 -21.92 -2.85 45.57
CA ASP A 55 -20.52 -2.71 45.98
C ASP A 55 -19.55 -3.02 44.83
N ILE A 56 -19.81 -4.08 44.05
CA ILE A 56 -19.02 -4.41 42.86
C ILE A 56 -19.13 -3.29 41.83
N ALA A 57 -20.35 -2.80 41.54
CA ALA A 57 -20.55 -1.70 40.60
C ALA A 57 -19.80 -0.43 41.02
N LYS A 58 -19.80 -0.11 42.32
CA LYS A 58 -19.06 1.04 42.86
C LYS A 58 -17.55 0.87 42.71
N ARG A 59 -17.00 -0.32 42.98
CA ARG A 59 -15.56 -0.60 42.81
C ARG A 59 -15.13 -0.54 41.34
N VAL A 60 -15.87 -1.23 40.46
CA VAL A 60 -15.59 -1.23 39.01
C VAL A 60 -15.65 0.18 38.45
N LYS A 61 -16.63 0.99 38.85
CA LYS A 61 -16.70 2.40 38.46
C LYS A 61 -15.48 3.20 38.92
N GLY A 62 -15.05 3.03 40.17
CA GLY A 62 -13.85 3.69 40.70
C GLY A 62 -12.59 3.33 39.93
N GLU A 63 -12.36 2.04 39.64
CA GLU A 63 -11.21 1.58 38.86
C GLU A 63 -11.23 2.10 37.41
N LEU A 64 -12.41 2.19 36.79
CA LEU A 64 -12.57 2.76 35.45
C LEU A 64 -12.28 4.26 35.44
N ASP A 65 -12.77 5.01 36.43
CA ASP A 65 -12.53 6.45 36.55
C ASP A 65 -11.03 6.75 36.79
N GLU A 66 -10.33 5.92 37.58
CA GLU A 66 -8.88 6.03 37.78
C GLU A 66 -8.09 5.73 36.50
N LYS A 67 -8.45 4.66 35.78
CA LYS A 67 -7.83 4.32 34.49
C LYS A 67 -8.08 5.43 33.47
N LEU A 68 -9.29 5.97 33.39
CA LEU A 68 -9.65 7.06 32.48
C LEU A 68 -8.76 8.28 32.74
N LYS A 69 -8.65 8.72 34.00
CA LYS A 69 -7.77 9.84 34.38
C LYS A 69 -6.30 9.59 34.04
N ALA A 70 -5.81 8.36 34.23
CA ALA A 70 -4.45 8.00 33.86
C ALA A 70 -4.22 8.04 32.34
N TYR A 71 -5.20 7.62 31.53
CA TYR A 71 -5.13 7.75 30.08
C TYR A 71 -5.20 9.21 29.62
N GLU A 72 -6.08 10.02 30.20
CA GLU A 72 -6.17 11.46 29.91
C GLU A 72 -4.85 12.18 30.20
N ALA A 73 -4.20 11.86 31.33
CA ALA A 73 -2.89 12.40 31.67
C ALA A 73 -1.80 12.02 30.65
N LYS A 74 -1.77 10.75 30.20
CA LYS A 74 -0.85 10.28 29.16
C LYS A 74 -1.09 10.98 27.82
N VAL A 75 -2.35 11.18 27.44
CA VAL A 75 -2.71 11.91 26.21
C VAL A 75 -2.26 13.37 26.31
N ALA A 76 -2.50 14.03 27.44
CA ALA A 76 -2.07 15.41 27.64
C ALA A 76 -0.54 15.57 27.63
N GLU A 77 0.21 14.59 28.15
CA GLU A 77 1.67 14.55 28.08
C GLU A 77 2.14 14.40 26.62
N LYS A 78 1.57 13.47 25.87
CA LYS A 78 1.87 13.27 24.44
C LYS A 78 1.52 14.50 23.60
N GLU A 79 0.43 15.18 23.90
CA GLU A 79 0.07 16.43 23.23
C GLU A 79 1.11 17.54 23.47
N LYS A 80 1.62 17.66 24.70
CA LYS A 80 2.72 18.60 25.01
C LYS A 80 4.00 18.25 24.27
N GLU A 81 4.34 16.96 24.21
CA GLU A 81 5.50 16.46 23.46
C GLU A 81 5.39 16.81 21.97
N PHE A 82 4.26 16.51 21.33
CA PHE A 82 4.02 16.84 19.92
C PHE A 82 4.04 18.35 19.65
N LYS A 83 3.46 19.18 20.54
CA LYS A 83 3.53 20.64 20.41
C LYS A 83 4.98 21.15 20.49
N ALA A 84 5.81 20.57 21.36
CA ALA A 84 7.23 20.91 21.45
C ALA A 84 8.00 20.51 20.17
N GLN A 85 7.75 19.31 19.63
CA GLN A 85 8.33 18.85 18.37
C GLN A 85 7.92 19.73 17.19
N LEU A 86 6.64 20.12 17.10
CA LEU A 86 6.14 21.03 16.06
C LEU A 86 6.82 22.41 16.15
N LYS A 87 7.00 22.95 17.36
CA LYS A 87 7.73 24.21 17.57
C LYS A 87 9.19 24.10 17.12
N GLN A 88 9.86 23.01 17.47
CA GLN A 88 11.25 22.75 17.05
C GLN A 88 11.36 22.63 15.53
N LYS A 89 10.47 21.86 14.89
CA LYS A 89 10.44 21.70 13.43
C LYS A 89 10.11 23.02 12.71
N GLY A 90 9.19 23.81 13.26
CA GLY A 90 8.91 25.17 12.77
C GLY A 90 10.14 26.08 12.80
N GLN A 91 10.92 26.04 13.89
CA GLN A 91 12.19 26.78 13.98
C GLN A 91 13.23 26.30 12.96
N GLN A 92 13.33 24.98 12.73
CA GLN A 92 14.21 24.42 11.70
C GLN A 92 13.83 24.89 10.29
N ILE A 93 12.53 24.90 9.95
CA ILE A 93 12.04 25.38 8.65
C ILE A 93 12.38 26.86 8.46
N VAL A 94 12.19 27.70 9.48
CA VAL A 94 12.53 29.13 9.41
C VAL A 94 14.04 29.33 9.23
N ALA A 95 14.88 28.52 9.90
CA ALA A 95 16.33 28.58 9.71
C ALA A 95 16.73 28.19 8.27
N GLN A 96 16.18 27.09 7.75
CA GLN A 96 16.42 26.66 6.37
C GLN A 96 15.93 27.68 5.33
N GLN A 97 14.80 28.33 5.58
CA GLN A 97 14.31 29.41 4.71
C GLN A 97 15.26 30.60 4.64
N ARG A 98 15.93 30.93 5.76
CA ARG A 98 16.96 31.98 5.78
C ARG A 98 18.19 31.57 4.97
N GLU A 99 18.69 30.35 5.17
CA GLU A 99 19.81 29.80 4.41
C GLU A 99 19.52 29.79 2.90
N ILE A 100 18.33 29.33 2.50
CA ILE A 100 17.88 29.36 1.10
C ILE A 100 17.84 30.81 0.57
N SER A 101 17.37 31.76 1.38
CA SER A 101 17.34 33.18 0.98
C SER A 101 18.74 33.76 0.81
N ASP A 102 19.71 33.36 1.63
CA ASP A 102 21.08 33.84 1.54
C ASP A 102 21.79 33.24 0.33
N VAL A 103 21.64 31.93 0.09
CA VAL A 103 22.17 31.26 -1.12
C VAL A 103 21.57 31.87 -2.39
N ARG A 104 20.27 32.19 -2.41
CA ARG A 104 19.63 32.87 -3.56
C ARG A 104 20.25 34.24 -3.82
N ARG A 105 20.61 34.99 -2.77
CA ARG A 105 21.26 36.31 -2.89
C ARG A 105 22.67 36.17 -3.48
N GLU A 106 23.44 35.17 -3.04
CA GLU A 106 24.76 34.88 -3.59
C GLU A 106 24.70 34.43 -5.05
N LEU A 107 23.71 33.58 -5.38
CA LEU A 107 23.46 33.13 -6.74
C LEU A 107 23.13 34.32 -7.66
N GLU A 108 22.32 35.26 -7.21
CA GLU A 108 22.02 36.45 -8.03
C GLU A 108 23.26 37.35 -8.22
N LYS A 109 24.09 37.50 -7.19
CA LYS A 109 25.37 38.21 -7.30
C LYS A 109 26.29 37.56 -8.34
N THR A 110 26.49 36.26 -8.26
CA THR A 110 27.34 35.51 -9.21
C THR A 110 26.78 35.54 -10.64
N ARG A 111 25.45 35.57 -10.81
CA ARG A 111 24.83 35.78 -12.13
C ARG A 111 25.14 37.14 -12.70
N GLU A 112 25.11 38.19 -11.89
CA GLU A 112 25.44 39.54 -12.35
C GLU A 112 26.94 39.69 -12.70
N ASP A 113 27.81 39.06 -11.90
CA ASP A 113 29.25 38.96 -12.21
C ASP A 113 29.48 38.23 -13.54
N LEU A 114 28.73 37.14 -13.80
CA LEU A 114 28.79 36.40 -15.06
C LEU A 114 28.30 37.25 -16.25
N ARG A 115 27.17 37.95 -16.10
CA ARG A 115 26.66 38.87 -17.15
C ARG A 115 27.68 39.96 -17.49
N SER A 116 28.34 40.52 -16.47
CA SER A 116 29.39 41.52 -16.63
C SER A 116 30.61 40.95 -17.38
N SER A 117 31.03 39.74 -17.05
CA SER A 117 32.11 39.01 -17.74
C SER A 117 31.74 38.68 -19.20
N GLU A 118 30.51 38.21 -19.45
CA GLU A 118 30.02 37.94 -20.80
C GLU A 118 29.97 39.20 -21.68
N ALA A 119 29.61 40.35 -21.10
CA ALA A 119 29.65 41.63 -21.81
C ALA A 119 31.07 42.03 -22.21
N LEU A 120 32.04 41.87 -21.30
CA LEU A 120 33.45 42.15 -21.56
C LEU A 120 34.04 41.20 -22.62
N VAL A 121 33.67 39.91 -22.59
CA VAL A 121 34.06 38.95 -23.64
C VAL A 121 33.49 39.36 -25.00
N LYS A 122 32.24 39.82 -25.06
CA LYS A 122 31.63 40.31 -26.31
C LYS A 122 32.38 41.53 -26.87
N GLU A 123 32.76 42.48 -26.01
CA GLU A 123 33.55 43.65 -26.38
C GLU A 123 34.93 43.27 -26.95
N HIS A 124 35.62 42.33 -26.31
CA HIS A 124 36.90 41.80 -26.81
C HIS A 124 36.75 41.05 -28.14
N LEU A 125 35.70 40.25 -28.31
CA LEU A 125 35.42 39.57 -29.59
C LEU A 125 35.14 40.57 -30.71
N GLN A 126 34.43 41.67 -30.43
CA GLN A 126 34.22 42.75 -31.39
C GLN A 126 35.55 43.42 -31.77
N THR A 127 36.41 43.73 -30.78
CA THR A 127 37.74 44.31 -31.02
C THR A 127 38.61 43.39 -31.88
N ILE A 128 38.62 42.09 -31.62
CA ILE A 128 39.35 41.09 -32.42
C ILE A 128 38.80 41.05 -33.84
N SER A 129 37.48 41.10 -34.01
CA SER A 129 36.84 41.13 -35.33
C SER A 129 37.27 42.37 -36.14
N GLU A 130 37.32 43.53 -35.51
CA GLU A 130 37.78 44.78 -36.13
C GLU A 130 39.28 44.72 -36.49
N GLN A 131 40.12 44.14 -35.63
CA GLN A 131 41.53 43.92 -35.91
C GLN A 131 41.75 42.96 -37.09
N ASN A 132 40.99 41.86 -37.15
CA ASN A 132 41.06 40.91 -38.26
C ASN A 132 40.65 41.57 -39.58
N ALA A 133 39.60 42.40 -39.58
CA ALA A 133 39.20 43.16 -40.77
C ALA A 133 40.34 44.09 -41.27
N ARG A 134 41.06 44.76 -40.37
CA ARG A 134 42.24 45.57 -40.73
C ARG A 134 43.40 44.74 -41.27
N ILE A 135 43.62 43.54 -40.72
CA ILE A 135 44.64 42.62 -41.24
C ILE A 135 44.28 42.19 -42.66
N ASP A 136 43.01 41.86 -42.92
CA ASP A 136 42.53 41.49 -44.25
C ASP A 136 42.70 42.63 -45.27
N GLU A 137 42.44 43.88 -44.86
CA GLU A 137 42.73 45.08 -45.68
C GLU A 137 44.22 45.21 -46.02
N LEU A 138 45.11 45.01 -45.03
CA LEU A 138 46.57 45.05 -45.25
C LEU A 138 47.05 43.91 -46.15
N ILE A 139 46.49 42.71 -46.01
CA ILE A 139 46.77 41.57 -46.89
C ILE A 139 46.37 41.92 -48.32
N ALA A 140 45.17 42.46 -48.53
CA ALA A 140 44.70 42.87 -49.85
C ALA A 140 45.61 43.95 -50.48
N GLU A 141 46.07 44.90 -49.68
CA GLU A 141 47.01 45.95 -50.12
C GLU A 141 48.39 45.37 -50.49
N CYS A 142 48.90 44.42 -49.71
CA CYS A 142 50.14 43.71 -50.04
C CYS A 142 50.00 42.93 -51.35
N GLU A 143 48.87 42.26 -51.57
CA GLU A 143 48.58 41.57 -52.83
C GLU A 143 48.50 42.52 -54.02
N ARG A 144 47.93 43.72 -53.85
CA ARG A 144 47.90 44.78 -54.87
C ARG A 144 49.30 45.24 -55.25
N LEU A 145 50.13 45.58 -54.25
CA LEU A 145 51.52 46.00 -54.46
C LEU A 145 52.36 44.90 -55.11
N MET A 146 52.16 43.64 -54.72
CA MET A 146 52.83 42.50 -55.37
C MET A 146 52.45 42.40 -56.85
N LYS A 147 51.17 42.57 -57.21
CA LYS A 147 50.74 42.57 -58.63
C LYS A 147 51.37 43.72 -59.42
N GLU A 148 51.46 44.91 -58.83
CA GLU A 148 52.12 46.08 -59.44
C GLU A 148 53.63 45.85 -59.62
N GLY A 149 54.30 45.28 -58.62
CA GLY A 149 55.72 44.93 -58.71
C GLY A 149 56.01 43.91 -59.80
N VAL A 150 55.16 42.87 -59.93
CA VAL A 150 55.27 41.88 -61.02
C VAL A 150 55.02 42.53 -62.39
N ALA A 151 54.04 43.43 -62.50
CA ALA A 151 53.79 44.17 -63.73
C ALA A 151 54.97 45.09 -64.12
N HIS A 152 55.59 45.76 -63.14
CA HIS A 152 56.79 46.57 -63.37
C HIS A 152 58.00 45.71 -63.80
N ALA A 153 58.20 44.54 -63.18
CA ALA A 153 59.27 43.61 -63.56
C ALA A 153 59.10 43.08 -64.99
N ALA A 154 57.86 42.88 -65.45
CA ALA A 154 57.57 42.47 -66.83
C ALA A 154 57.89 43.56 -67.87
N LEU A 155 57.95 44.83 -67.48
CA LEU A 155 58.22 45.98 -68.36
C LEU A 155 59.71 46.35 -68.44
N CYS A 156 60.59 45.74 -67.63
CA CYS A 156 62.05 45.92 -67.68
C CYS A 156 62.78 44.58 -67.88
N PRO A 157 62.90 44.07 -69.12
CA PRO A 157 63.76 42.93 -69.41
C PRO A 157 65.20 43.40 -69.58
N THR A 158 65.94 43.57 -68.48
CA THR A 158 67.40 43.79 -68.54
C THR A 158 68.13 42.75 -67.72
N THR A 159 68.71 41.78 -68.44
CA THR A 159 70.03 41.17 -68.23
C THR A 159 70.52 41.08 -66.78
N LEU A 160 70.19 39.97 -66.11
CA LEU A 160 70.89 39.54 -64.88
C LEU A 160 71.00 38.01 -64.84
N GLU A 161 71.50 37.41 -65.93
CA GLU A 161 71.72 35.96 -66.07
C GLU A 161 73.18 35.51 -65.81
N GLU A 162 74.13 36.40 -65.47
CA GLU A 162 75.55 36.01 -65.53
C GLU A 162 76.34 35.89 -64.22
N THR A 163 75.79 36.10 -63.03
CA THR A 163 76.60 35.90 -61.81
C THR A 163 75.80 35.38 -60.62
N MET A 164 75.46 34.09 -60.61
CA MET A 164 75.37 33.31 -59.37
C MET A 164 75.56 31.82 -59.68
N GLY A 165 76.83 31.42 -59.68
CA GLY A 165 77.26 30.04 -59.80
C GLY A 165 76.74 29.15 -58.66
N GLU A 166 76.38 27.95 -59.07
CA GLU A 166 76.63 26.65 -58.43
C GLU A 166 76.82 26.64 -56.90
N ASN A 167 75.77 26.22 -56.18
CA ASN A 167 75.97 25.52 -54.91
C ASN A 167 74.84 24.50 -54.65
N PRO A 168 74.99 23.23 -55.08
CA PRO A 168 73.92 22.23 -55.01
C PRO A 168 73.67 21.61 -53.62
N SER A 169 74.42 21.98 -52.57
CA SER A 169 74.36 21.25 -51.27
C SER A 169 73.38 21.79 -50.22
N ARG A 170 72.57 22.83 -50.51
CA ARG A 170 71.64 23.41 -49.50
C ARG A 170 70.16 23.10 -49.74
N ARG A 171 69.81 22.34 -50.77
CA ARG A 171 68.41 22.01 -51.14
C ARG A 171 67.82 20.78 -50.44
N GLN A 172 68.58 20.07 -49.60
CA GLN A 172 68.10 18.84 -48.94
C GLN A 172 67.63 19.03 -47.49
N SER A 173 67.89 20.17 -46.84
CA SER A 173 67.53 20.37 -45.42
C SER A 173 66.15 21.03 -45.19
N LEU A 174 65.55 21.68 -46.19
CA LEU A 174 64.27 22.40 -46.02
C LEU A 174 63.02 21.66 -46.54
N ARG A 175 63.15 20.40 -46.96
CA ARG A 175 62.00 19.55 -47.35
C ARG A 175 61.49 18.62 -46.24
N VAL A 176 62.10 18.62 -45.05
CA VAL A 176 61.68 17.77 -43.93
C VAL A 176 60.75 18.46 -42.91
N SER A 177 60.64 19.80 -42.91
CA SER A 177 59.82 20.52 -41.90
C SER A 177 58.43 20.96 -42.36
N ARG A 178 58.05 20.72 -43.62
CA ARG A 178 56.77 21.19 -44.19
C ARG A 178 55.68 20.12 -44.32
N SER A 179 55.95 18.90 -43.86
CA SER A 179 55.02 17.75 -43.95
C SER A 179 54.35 17.40 -42.60
N SER A 180 54.75 18.01 -41.48
CA SER A 180 54.26 17.65 -40.14
C SER A 180 53.26 18.64 -39.52
N SER A 181 53.04 19.83 -40.10
CA SER A 181 52.16 20.85 -39.49
C SER A 181 50.78 21.00 -40.16
N ARG A 182 50.59 20.47 -41.38
CA ARG A 182 49.32 20.61 -42.13
C ARG A 182 48.34 19.44 -41.97
N ARG A 183 48.64 18.43 -41.17
CA ARG A 183 47.73 17.30 -40.87
C ARG A 183 47.04 17.34 -39.51
N ALA A 184 47.33 18.33 -38.64
CA ALA A 184 46.73 18.40 -37.31
C ALA A 184 45.50 19.33 -37.18
N SER A 185 45.05 20.00 -38.26
CA SER A 185 44.02 21.05 -38.15
C SER A 185 42.80 20.91 -39.06
N VAL A 186 42.76 19.90 -39.94
CA VAL A 186 41.57 19.65 -40.82
C VAL A 186 40.75 18.45 -40.34
N GLU A 187 41.23 17.68 -39.37
CA GLU A 187 40.56 16.48 -38.86
C GLU A 187 39.57 16.75 -37.69
N SER A 188 39.45 18.01 -37.25
CA SER A 188 38.58 18.39 -36.11
C SER A 188 37.24 19.02 -36.50
N ALA A 189 36.98 19.28 -37.79
CA ALA A 189 35.76 19.97 -38.24
C ALA A 189 34.73 19.08 -38.96
N ALA A 190 35.10 17.86 -39.37
CA ALA A 190 34.23 16.99 -40.17
C ALA A 190 33.37 15.99 -39.35
N THR A 191 33.60 15.84 -38.04
CA THR A 191 32.96 14.79 -37.21
C THR A 191 31.76 15.28 -36.40
N ARG A 192 31.17 16.43 -36.73
CA ARG A 192 30.08 17.03 -35.92
C ARG A 192 28.71 17.11 -36.61
N ARG A 193 28.51 16.43 -37.73
CA ARG A 193 27.19 16.37 -38.37
C ARG A 193 26.75 14.93 -38.60
N SER A 194 25.57 14.64 -38.06
CA SER A 194 24.68 13.56 -38.47
C SER A 194 24.90 12.17 -37.85
N SER A 195 24.65 12.08 -36.55
CA SER A 195 24.06 10.88 -35.95
C SER A 195 23.01 11.27 -34.91
N VAL A 196 21.94 11.93 -35.37
CA VAL A 196 20.63 11.79 -34.70
C VAL A 196 20.17 10.37 -35.02
N ALA A 197 20.82 9.39 -34.42
CA ALA A 197 20.33 8.03 -34.38
C ALA A 197 18.96 8.14 -33.72
N SER A 198 17.93 7.74 -34.47
CA SER A 198 16.63 7.41 -33.91
C SER A 198 16.87 6.32 -32.86
N VAL A 199 17.13 6.75 -31.62
CA VAL A 199 17.19 5.90 -30.44
C VAL A 199 15.79 5.35 -30.33
N LYS A 200 15.57 4.15 -30.87
CA LYS A 200 14.38 3.38 -30.52
C LYS A 200 14.42 3.28 -29.00
N PRO A 201 13.41 3.82 -28.27
CA PRO A 201 13.40 3.74 -26.83
C PRO A 201 13.55 2.27 -26.48
N PHE A 202 14.65 1.96 -25.79
CA PHE A 202 14.93 0.62 -25.32
C PHE A 202 13.88 0.30 -24.27
N GLU A 203 12.76 -0.32 -24.68
CA GLU A 203 11.71 -0.80 -23.78
C GLU A 203 12.26 -1.99 -23.00
N GLN A 204 13.04 -1.69 -21.95
CA GLN A 204 13.51 -2.70 -21.03
C GLN A 204 12.31 -3.17 -20.20
N ARG A 205 11.81 -4.35 -20.53
CA ARG A 205 10.75 -5.01 -19.74
C ARG A 205 11.37 -5.54 -18.46
N PHE A 206 10.80 -5.15 -17.33
CA PHE A 206 11.20 -5.66 -16.03
C PHE A 206 10.16 -6.66 -15.54
N ARG A 207 10.62 -7.83 -15.08
CA ARG A 207 9.75 -8.90 -14.57
C ARG A 207 10.26 -9.30 -13.20
N PHE A 208 9.37 -9.30 -12.21
CA PHE A 208 9.65 -9.86 -10.89
C PHE A 208 8.57 -10.85 -10.47
N THR A 209 8.98 -11.85 -9.71
CA THR A 209 8.12 -12.94 -9.25
C THR A 209 8.25 -13.08 -7.75
N PHE A 210 7.13 -13.26 -7.05
CA PHE A 210 7.14 -13.60 -5.65
C PHE A 210 6.17 -14.74 -5.38
N THR A 211 6.49 -15.52 -4.35
CA THR A 211 5.72 -16.70 -3.96
C THR A 211 4.91 -16.39 -2.71
N VAL A 212 3.63 -16.74 -2.73
CA VAL A 212 2.72 -16.62 -1.60
C VAL A 212 2.56 -18.01 -0.97
N PRO A 213 3.22 -18.30 0.16
CA PRO A 213 3.20 -19.63 0.72
C PRO A 213 1.87 -19.96 1.40
N ASN A 214 1.52 -21.24 1.45
CA ASN A 214 0.31 -21.77 2.09
C ASN A 214 -0.96 -20.99 1.70
N ILE A 215 -1.21 -20.88 0.39
CA ILE A 215 -2.30 -20.06 -0.13
C ILE A 215 -3.67 -20.56 0.34
N SER A 216 -3.86 -21.87 0.51
CA SER A 216 -5.11 -22.46 0.98
C SER A 216 -5.42 -22.00 2.41
N ASP A 217 -4.44 -22.02 3.30
CA ASP A 217 -4.57 -21.54 4.69
C ASP A 217 -4.88 -20.03 4.73
N LYS A 218 -4.23 -19.25 3.86
CA LYS A 218 -4.47 -17.80 3.77
C LYS A 218 -5.88 -17.50 3.28
N ILE A 219 -6.39 -18.23 2.29
CA ILE A 219 -7.76 -18.08 1.80
C ILE A 219 -8.77 -18.39 2.91
N GLU A 220 -8.52 -19.41 3.73
CA GLU A 220 -9.42 -19.77 4.82
C GLU A 220 -9.38 -18.74 5.96
N ARG A 221 -8.17 -18.36 6.40
CA ARG A 221 -7.96 -17.58 7.64
C ARG A 221 -7.92 -16.07 7.46
N TYR A 222 -7.52 -15.56 6.29
CA TYR A 222 -7.43 -14.11 6.11
C TYR A 222 -8.85 -13.53 6.11
N GLN A 223 -8.97 -12.31 6.62
CA GLN A 223 -10.18 -11.52 6.44
C GLN A 223 -10.10 -10.77 5.11
N LYS A 224 -11.26 -10.51 4.50
CA LYS A 224 -11.34 -9.65 3.31
C LYS A 224 -10.71 -8.28 3.61
N GLY A 225 -9.93 -7.74 2.68
CA GLY A 225 -9.15 -6.52 2.88
C GLY A 225 -7.78 -6.73 3.52
N ARG A 226 -7.39 -7.95 3.90
CA ARG A 226 -6.03 -8.24 4.40
C ARG A 226 -5.06 -8.56 3.25
N PRO A 227 -4.03 -7.74 3.01
CA PRO A 227 -3.03 -8.01 1.99
C PRO A 227 -1.93 -8.97 2.47
N TYR A 228 -1.31 -9.62 1.50
CA TYR A 228 0.02 -10.21 1.56
C TYR A 228 0.94 -9.35 0.68
N LEU A 229 2.03 -8.87 1.26
CA LEU A 229 2.92 -7.91 0.60
C LEU A 229 4.09 -8.62 -0.06
N SER A 230 4.44 -8.22 -1.28
CA SER A 230 5.73 -8.58 -1.86
C SER A 230 6.86 -7.80 -1.19
N GLU A 231 8.09 -8.26 -1.38
CA GLU A 231 9.27 -7.42 -1.15
C GLU A 231 9.23 -6.17 -2.04
N GLU A 232 9.89 -5.11 -1.58
CA GLU A 232 10.06 -3.89 -2.36
C GLU A 232 11.20 -4.11 -3.37
N VAL A 233 10.90 -3.88 -4.65
CA VAL A 233 11.85 -4.05 -5.74
C VAL A 233 12.34 -2.68 -6.20
N ASN A 234 13.62 -2.39 -5.99
CA ASN A 234 14.23 -1.09 -6.28
C ASN A 234 14.96 -1.02 -7.63
N ASP A 235 15.14 -2.16 -8.31
CA ASP A 235 15.93 -2.26 -9.54
C ASP A 235 15.11 -2.08 -10.83
N ILE A 236 13.96 -1.42 -10.76
CA ILE A 236 13.09 -1.19 -11.92
C ILE A 236 13.48 0.11 -12.60
N THR A 237 13.99 0.03 -13.83
CA THR A 237 14.37 1.22 -14.61
C THR A 237 13.22 2.23 -14.68
N GLY A 238 13.44 3.43 -14.16
CA GLY A 238 12.47 4.51 -14.15
C GLY A 238 11.54 4.56 -12.93
N LEU A 239 11.71 3.68 -11.94
CA LEU A 239 11.00 3.71 -10.65
C LEU A 239 12.01 3.61 -9.49
N GLU A 240 11.75 4.32 -8.40
CA GLU A 240 12.53 4.19 -7.16
C GLU A 240 12.25 2.86 -6.46
N PHE A 241 10.98 2.45 -6.42
CA PHE A 241 10.54 1.16 -5.91
C PHE A 241 9.27 0.70 -6.61
N ALA A 242 8.99 -0.61 -6.52
CA ALA A 242 7.65 -1.14 -6.75
C ALA A 242 7.35 -2.22 -5.72
N GLN A 243 6.11 -2.23 -5.23
CA GLN A 243 5.61 -3.25 -4.32
C GLN A 243 4.21 -3.69 -4.72
N VAL A 244 3.92 -4.97 -4.57
CA VAL A 244 2.62 -5.55 -4.91
C VAL A 244 1.94 -6.01 -3.63
N GLU A 245 0.68 -5.62 -3.46
CA GLU A 245 -0.20 -6.12 -2.40
C GLU A 245 -1.19 -7.12 -3.02
N PHE A 246 -1.10 -8.38 -2.63
CA PHE A 246 -2.03 -9.42 -3.06
C PHE A 246 -3.06 -9.69 -1.96
N PHE A 247 -4.35 -9.70 -2.30
CA PHE A 247 -5.44 -9.93 -1.35
C PHE A 247 -6.10 -11.27 -1.68
N PRO A 248 -5.78 -12.37 -0.96
CA PRO A 248 -6.27 -13.70 -1.29
C PRO A 248 -7.80 -13.81 -1.32
N ARG A 249 -8.49 -13.10 -0.40
CA ARG A 249 -9.96 -13.03 -0.33
C ARG A 249 -10.55 -11.73 -0.90
N GLY A 250 -9.74 -10.99 -1.66
CA GLY A 250 -10.11 -9.69 -2.19
C GLY A 250 -9.91 -8.55 -1.20
N ASP A 251 -9.85 -7.35 -1.76
CA ASP A 251 -9.95 -6.09 -1.02
C ASP A 251 -11.39 -5.87 -0.49
N ILE A 252 -11.57 -4.89 0.39
CA ILE A 252 -12.88 -4.45 0.92
C ILE A 252 -13.88 -4.20 -0.22
N THR A 253 -13.42 -3.64 -1.34
CA THR A 253 -14.24 -3.31 -2.52
C THR A 253 -14.46 -4.47 -3.50
N SER A 254 -13.84 -5.61 -3.26
CA SER A 254 -13.88 -6.77 -4.17
C SER A 254 -15.18 -7.56 -4.04
N ARG A 255 -15.57 -8.32 -5.07
CA ARG A 255 -16.69 -9.26 -4.98
C ARG A 255 -16.31 -10.44 -4.08
N ASP A 256 -17.29 -11.02 -3.40
CA ASP A 256 -17.05 -12.18 -2.56
C ASP A 256 -16.61 -13.38 -3.42
N GLY A 257 -15.59 -14.10 -2.95
CA GLY A 257 -14.98 -15.20 -3.69
C GLY A 257 -14.02 -14.77 -4.80
N TRP A 258 -13.62 -13.49 -4.87
CA TRP A 258 -12.60 -12.99 -5.79
C TRP A 258 -11.36 -12.51 -5.02
N CYS A 259 -10.19 -12.68 -5.63
CA CYS A 259 -8.94 -12.08 -5.14
C CYS A 259 -8.71 -10.70 -5.78
N ALA A 260 -7.84 -9.91 -5.16
CA ALA A 260 -7.45 -8.60 -5.67
C ALA A 260 -5.93 -8.44 -5.67
N ILE A 261 -5.44 -7.56 -6.54
CA ILE A 261 -4.03 -7.18 -6.62
C ILE A 261 -3.94 -5.67 -6.65
N LYS A 262 -2.96 -5.12 -5.96
CA LYS A 262 -2.65 -3.71 -5.98
C LYS A 262 -1.17 -3.49 -6.27
N LEU A 263 -0.87 -2.53 -7.14
CA LEU A 263 0.49 -2.08 -7.40
C LEU A 263 0.75 -0.75 -6.70
N ARG A 264 1.85 -0.68 -5.95
CA ARG A 264 2.39 0.54 -5.34
C ARG A 264 3.68 0.92 -6.03
N VAL A 265 3.74 2.17 -6.46
CA VAL A 265 4.90 2.81 -7.08
C VAL A 265 4.98 4.26 -6.59
N PRO A 266 6.13 4.93 -6.71
CA PRO A 266 6.27 6.34 -6.39
C PRO A 266 5.24 7.22 -7.09
N ASN A 267 4.90 8.34 -6.45
CA ASN A 267 4.10 9.39 -7.07
C ASN A 267 4.84 9.96 -8.29
N ARG A 268 4.06 10.58 -9.18
CA ARG A 268 4.51 11.16 -10.46
C ARG A 268 5.15 10.12 -11.37
N THR A 269 4.53 8.94 -11.50
CA THR A 269 5.01 7.88 -12.40
C THR A 269 3.92 7.44 -13.36
N LYS A 270 4.29 7.13 -14.60
CA LYS A 270 3.40 6.48 -15.58
C LYS A 270 3.93 5.09 -15.86
N VAL A 271 3.14 4.07 -15.55
CA VAL A 271 3.56 2.67 -15.57
C VAL A 271 2.64 1.86 -16.47
N ARG A 272 3.21 1.11 -17.40
CA ARG A 272 2.52 0.07 -18.19
C ARG A 272 2.87 -1.29 -17.62
N TRP A 273 1.90 -2.02 -17.10
CA TRP A 273 2.16 -3.25 -16.35
C TRP A 273 1.09 -4.31 -16.56
N SER A 274 1.46 -5.57 -16.33
CA SER A 274 0.57 -6.73 -16.31
C SER A 274 0.92 -7.64 -15.14
N VAL A 275 -0.05 -8.45 -14.70
CA VAL A 275 0.19 -9.46 -13.66
C VAL A 275 -0.32 -10.81 -14.15
N THR A 276 0.45 -11.84 -13.81
CA THR A 276 0.10 -13.23 -13.99
C THR A 276 0.09 -13.88 -12.61
N ILE A 277 -1.07 -14.35 -12.18
CA ILE A 277 -1.18 -15.26 -11.04
C ILE A 277 -1.57 -16.60 -11.62
N SER A 278 -0.75 -17.63 -11.38
CA SER A 278 -1.13 -18.96 -11.87
C SER A 278 -1.28 -18.94 -13.41
N ARG A 279 -2.35 -19.48 -14.01
CA ARG A 279 -2.64 -19.33 -15.45
C ARG A 279 -3.46 -18.08 -15.80
N GLN A 280 -3.80 -17.25 -14.80
CA GLN A 280 -4.62 -16.07 -14.98
C GLN A 280 -3.72 -14.84 -15.22
N GLN A 281 -3.79 -14.30 -16.44
CA GLN A 281 -3.08 -13.07 -16.80
C GLN A 281 -4.06 -11.91 -16.99
N LYS A 282 -3.71 -10.74 -16.45
CA LYS A 282 -4.40 -9.47 -16.72
C LYS A 282 -3.41 -8.37 -17.10
N GLY A 283 -3.85 -7.50 -18.01
CA GLY A 283 -3.05 -6.43 -18.61
C GLY A 283 -2.56 -6.78 -20.02
N PRO A 284 -1.64 -5.96 -20.59
CA PRO A 284 -1.04 -4.78 -19.98
C PRO A 284 -2.03 -3.61 -19.85
N ARG A 285 -1.94 -2.86 -18.75
CA ARG A 285 -2.68 -1.62 -18.49
C ARG A 285 -1.68 -0.48 -18.28
N VAL A 286 -2.02 0.74 -18.71
CA VAL A 286 -1.23 1.94 -18.45
C VAL A 286 -1.91 2.75 -17.36
N ASP A 287 -1.15 3.09 -16.32
CA ASP A 287 -1.63 3.84 -15.17
C ASP A 287 -0.72 5.01 -14.86
N VAL A 288 -1.36 6.10 -14.43
CA VAL A 288 -0.69 7.33 -14.02
C VAL A 288 -0.86 7.48 -12.51
N PHE A 289 0.27 7.59 -11.82
CA PHE A 289 0.36 7.79 -10.39
C PHE A 289 0.69 9.25 -10.13
N GLU A 290 -0.27 10.05 -9.72
CA GLU A 290 -0.12 11.48 -9.46
C GLU A 290 -0.60 11.80 -8.06
N GLU A 291 0.07 12.73 -7.36
CA GLU A 291 -0.27 13.07 -5.98
C GLU A 291 -1.68 13.68 -5.82
N SER A 292 -2.18 14.33 -6.87
CA SER A 292 -3.53 14.90 -6.95
C SER A 292 -4.62 13.81 -6.94
N LEU A 293 -4.29 12.58 -7.35
CA LEU A 293 -5.21 11.47 -7.46
C LEU A 293 -5.19 10.66 -6.15
N TRP A 294 -6.34 10.63 -5.46
CA TRP A 294 -6.44 10.02 -4.13
C TRP A 294 -6.04 8.53 -4.10
N TRP A 295 -6.19 7.79 -5.21
CA TRP A 295 -5.78 6.39 -5.32
C TRP A 295 -4.26 6.21 -5.37
N CYS A 296 -3.48 7.23 -5.72
CA CYS A 296 -2.03 7.11 -5.84
C CYS A 296 -1.32 7.03 -4.49
N ARG A 297 -1.91 7.61 -3.44
CA ARG A 297 -1.43 7.43 -2.06
C ARG A 297 -1.52 5.98 -1.58
N TYR A 298 -2.48 5.24 -2.09
CA TYR A 298 -2.75 3.87 -1.65
C TYR A 298 -2.21 2.83 -2.64
N GLY A 299 -2.04 3.17 -3.91
CA GLY A 299 -1.72 2.24 -4.99
C GLY A 299 -2.96 1.85 -5.78
N LEU A 300 -2.75 1.33 -6.98
CA LEU A 300 -3.82 1.05 -7.92
C LEU A 300 -4.30 -0.39 -7.81
N LEU A 301 -5.61 -0.56 -7.63
CA LEU A 301 -6.25 -1.84 -7.31
C LEU A 301 -6.97 -2.46 -8.51
N TRP A 302 -6.73 -3.74 -8.75
CA TRP A 302 -7.63 -4.65 -9.46
C TRP A 302 -8.48 -5.43 -8.46
N ALA A 303 -9.64 -4.87 -8.11
CA ALA A 303 -10.52 -5.43 -7.08
C ALA A 303 -11.04 -6.84 -7.42
N ASN A 304 -11.31 -7.12 -8.70
CA ASN A 304 -11.82 -8.43 -9.12
C ASN A 304 -10.82 -9.09 -10.06
N PHE A 305 -9.66 -9.48 -9.55
CA PHE A 305 -8.57 -10.04 -10.35
C PHE A 305 -8.97 -11.42 -10.91
N CYS A 306 -9.11 -12.45 -10.08
CA CYS A 306 -9.66 -13.74 -10.49
C CYS A 306 -10.48 -14.40 -9.36
N PRO A 307 -11.35 -15.36 -9.68
CA PRO A 307 -12.07 -16.13 -8.68
C PRO A 307 -11.11 -16.96 -7.82
N VAL A 308 -11.38 -17.05 -6.53
CA VAL A 308 -10.61 -17.86 -5.58
C VAL A 308 -10.62 -19.35 -5.97
N SER A 309 -11.72 -19.83 -6.55
CA SER A 309 -11.80 -21.20 -7.07
C SER A 309 -10.77 -21.49 -8.16
N ALA A 310 -10.43 -20.50 -9.01
CA ALA A 310 -9.41 -20.65 -10.02
C ALA A 310 -8.01 -20.79 -9.39
N LEU A 311 -7.73 -20.04 -8.31
CA LEU A 311 -6.47 -20.16 -7.56
C LEU A 311 -6.31 -21.55 -6.95
N LEU A 312 -7.35 -22.05 -6.27
CA LEU A 312 -7.33 -23.35 -5.59
C LEU A 312 -7.26 -24.52 -6.57
N SER A 313 -7.89 -24.41 -7.74
CA SER A 313 -7.83 -25.45 -8.78
C SER A 313 -6.43 -25.68 -9.34
N GLU A 314 -5.54 -24.69 -9.19
CA GLU A 314 -4.16 -24.77 -9.66
C GLU A 314 -3.19 -25.23 -8.57
N GLY A 315 -3.41 -24.81 -7.32
CA GLY A 315 -2.61 -25.28 -6.17
C GLY A 315 -2.73 -26.78 -5.90
N GLY A 316 -3.84 -27.41 -6.28
CA GLY A 316 -4.11 -28.83 -6.01
C GLY A 316 -3.58 -29.84 -7.04
N ASN A 317 -2.99 -29.41 -8.16
CA ASN A 317 -2.60 -30.31 -9.26
C ASN A 317 -1.08 -30.57 -9.37
N ASN A 318 -0.26 -29.97 -8.52
CA ASN A 318 1.15 -30.33 -8.44
C ASN A 318 1.31 -31.39 -7.34
N ASP A 319 1.50 -32.63 -7.77
CA ASP A 319 1.58 -33.86 -6.95
C ASP A 319 2.71 -33.88 -5.90
N ASP A 320 3.43 -32.78 -5.65
CA ASP A 320 4.47 -32.72 -4.61
C ASP A 320 4.46 -31.37 -3.86
N SER A 321 3.70 -31.36 -2.76
CA SER A 321 4.02 -30.73 -1.46
C SER A 321 3.95 -29.20 -1.25
N ASN A 322 3.93 -28.35 -2.27
CA ASN A 322 3.96 -26.90 -2.02
C ASN A 322 2.65 -26.20 -2.40
N ASP A 323 1.83 -25.88 -1.40
CA ASP A 323 0.63 -25.01 -1.45
C ASP A 323 1.02 -23.53 -1.66
N ASP A 324 1.93 -23.30 -2.59
CA ASP A 324 2.60 -22.04 -2.84
C ASP A 324 2.07 -21.43 -4.15
N LEU A 325 1.60 -20.19 -4.09
CA LEU A 325 1.07 -19.48 -5.25
C LEU A 325 2.13 -18.53 -5.83
N LEU A 326 2.51 -18.73 -7.08
CA LEU A 326 3.43 -17.85 -7.79
C LEU A 326 2.68 -16.64 -8.39
N VAL A 327 3.14 -15.44 -8.06
CA VAL A 327 2.65 -14.17 -8.60
C VAL A 327 3.78 -13.50 -9.39
N THR A 328 3.55 -13.24 -10.68
CA THR A 328 4.50 -12.60 -11.58
C THR A 328 3.97 -11.25 -12.02
N VAL A 329 4.74 -10.20 -11.78
CA VAL A 329 4.42 -8.83 -12.23
C VAL A 329 5.44 -8.41 -13.28
N GLU A 330 4.91 -7.90 -14.39
CA GLU A 330 5.72 -7.48 -15.53
C GLU A 330 5.44 -6.00 -15.81
N VAL A 331 6.47 -5.18 -15.63
CA VAL A 331 6.49 -3.75 -15.93
C VAL A 331 7.07 -3.60 -17.33
N HIS A 332 6.21 -3.29 -18.29
CA HIS A 332 6.56 -3.14 -19.71
C HIS A 332 7.30 -1.83 -19.97
N SER A 333 6.90 -0.77 -19.28
CA SER A 333 7.54 0.54 -19.34
C SER A 333 7.18 1.36 -18.10
N ALA A 334 8.13 2.09 -17.54
CA ALA A 334 7.89 3.07 -16.49
C ALA A 334 8.64 4.37 -16.79
N ARG A 335 8.02 5.50 -16.49
CA ARG A 335 8.66 6.81 -16.56
C ARG A 335 8.19 7.72 -15.45
N VAL A 336 9.08 8.57 -14.95
CA VAL A 336 8.73 9.68 -14.07
C VAL A 336 8.08 10.77 -14.92
N ILE A 337 7.00 11.35 -14.41
CA ILE A 337 6.28 12.46 -15.03
C ILE A 337 6.93 13.75 -14.49
N GLU A 338 7.58 14.50 -15.36
CA GLU A 338 8.11 15.81 -15.02
C GLU A 338 6.96 16.84 -15.00
N ASP A 339 7.11 17.94 -14.24
CA ASP A 339 6.05 18.94 -14.05
C ASP A 339 5.56 19.57 -15.39
N GLY A 340 6.33 19.42 -16.48
CA GLY A 340 5.95 19.86 -17.83
C GLY A 340 5.10 18.87 -18.64
N ASP A 341 5.03 17.59 -18.26
CA ASP A 341 4.32 16.54 -19.02
C ASP A 341 2.82 16.45 -18.69
N ILE A 342 2.38 17.18 -17.66
CA ILE A 342 1.02 17.07 -17.09
C ILE A 342 -0.04 17.64 -18.05
N SER A 343 0.32 18.63 -18.89
CA SER A 343 -0.63 19.27 -19.81
C SER A 343 -1.17 18.34 -20.89
N ASP A 344 -0.45 17.28 -21.23
CA ASP A 344 -0.84 16.37 -22.32
C ASP A 344 -1.61 15.14 -21.81
N ALA A 345 -1.51 14.83 -20.51
CA ALA A 345 -2.08 13.62 -19.92
C ALA A 345 -3.61 13.67 -19.77
N GLU A 346 -4.21 14.84 -19.51
CA GLU A 346 -5.67 15.01 -19.45
C GLU A 346 -6.35 14.75 -20.80
N SER A 347 -5.63 14.92 -21.91
CA SER A 347 -6.19 14.75 -23.26
C SER A 347 -6.35 13.29 -23.70
N THR A 348 -5.57 12.35 -23.13
CA THR A 348 -5.54 10.95 -23.58
C THR A 348 -6.42 9.99 -22.78
N ALA A 349 -6.92 10.39 -21.60
CA ALA A 349 -7.80 9.57 -20.76
C ALA A 349 -9.19 9.31 -21.36
N SER A 350 -9.58 9.99 -22.46
CA SER A 350 -10.87 9.79 -23.15
C SER A 350 -10.82 8.88 -24.40
N SER A 351 -9.64 8.43 -24.83
CA SER A 351 -9.53 7.54 -25.99
C SER A 351 -9.58 6.07 -25.57
N GLY A 352 -10.77 5.48 -25.70
CA GLY A 352 -10.99 4.05 -25.44
C GLY A 352 -10.04 3.17 -26.25
N SER A 353 -9.14 2.48 -25.55
CA SER A 353 -8.36 1.39 -26.14
C SER A 353 -9.29 0.24 -26.50
N ALA A 354 -9.22 -0.21 -27.76
CA ALA A 354 -9.97 -1.36 -28.25
C ALA A 354 -9.72 -2.62 -27.38
N PRO A 355 -10.74 -3.47 -27.15
CA PRO A 355 -10.59 -4.67 -26.35
C PRO A 355 -9.62 -5.66 -27.02
N GLY A 356 -8.50 -5.94 -26.35
CA GLY A 356 -7.58 -7.01 -26.74
C GLY A 356 -8.24 -8.38 -26.63
N ARG A 357 -8.10 -9.20 -27.68
CA ARG A 357 -8.60 -10.58 -27.71
C ARG A 357 -7.89 -11.44 -26.67
N CYS A 358 -8.65 -12.25 -25.94
CA CYS A 358 -8.13 -13.32 -25.10
C CYS A 358 -7.49 -14.40 -25.98
N LEU A 359 -6.16 -14.55 -25.91
CA LEU A 359 -5.39 -15.54 -26.68
C LEU A 359 -5.73 -17.01 -26.31
N ALA A 360 -6.43 -17.25 -25.20
CA ALA A 360 -6.80 -18.61 -24.77
C ALA A 360 -8.19 -19.07 -25.23
N CYS A 361 -9.13 -18.17 -25.56
CA CYS A 361 -10.50 -18.57 -25.88
C CYS A 361 -11.16 -17.83 -27.06
N GLY A 362 -10.49 -16.84 -27.67
CA GLY A 362 -10.96 -16.21 -28.92
C GLY A 362 -12.29 -15.46 -28.85
N LYS A 363 -12.92 -15.31 -27.68
CA LYS A 363 -14.21 -14.62 -27.52
C LYS A 363 -14.02 -13.21 -26.98
N GLU A 364 -14.71 -12.25 -27.59
CA GLU A 364 -14.85 -10.88 -27.12
C GLU A 364 -15.73 -10.87 -25.86
N LEU A 365 -15.17 -10.51 -24.72
CA LEU A 365 -15.94 -10.14 -23.53
C LEU A 365 -15.94 -8.61 -23.45
N ALA A 366 -17.08 -8.02 -23.81
CA ALA A 366 -17.35 -6.62 -23.58
C ALA A 366 -17.46 -6.36 -22.07
N CYS A 367 -16.40 -5.81 -21.48
CA CYS A 367 -16.44 -5.26 -20.13
C CYS A 367 -16.86 -3.79 -20.23
N ASP A 368 -18.17 -3.52 -20.20
CA ASP A 368 -18.69 -2.16 -20.08
C ASP A 368 -18.34 -1.60 -18.69
N TRP A 369 -17.35 -0.71 -18.65
CA TRP A 369 -17.08 0.16 -17.49
C TRP A 369 -17.35 1.60 -17.91
N ARG A 370 -18.54 2.11 -17.57
CA ARG A 370 -18.77 3.56 -17.47
C ARG A 370 -18.82 3.95 -15.99
N PRO A 371 -18.07 4.96 -15.54
CA PRO A 371 -18.27 5.53 -14.21
C PRO A 371 -19.58 6.32 -14.20
N VAL A 372 -20.43 6.04 -13.21
CA VAL A 372 -21.60 6.88 -12.90
C VAL A 372 -21.08 8.12 -12.19
N MET A 373 -21.09 9.25 -12.90
CA MET A 373 -20.85 10.58 -12.33
C MET A 373 -22.21 11.16 -11.93
N GLU A 374 -22.46 11.36 -10.63
CA GLU A 374 -23.54 12.21 -10.16
C GLU A 374 -22.98 13.63 -9.96
N ASP A 375 -23.34 14.54 -10.87
CA ASP A 375 -23.06 15.97 -10.75
C ASP A 375 -24.04 16.62 -9.75
N ALA A 376 -23.52 17.20 -8.68
CA ALA A 376 -24.25 18.06 -7.76
C ALA A 376 -23.78 19.51 -7.90
N ALA A 377 -24.42 20.27 -8.78
CA ALA A 377 -24.39 21.74 -8.76
C ALA A 377 -25.68 22.34 -9.34
N GLY A 378 -26.39 23.15 -8.55
CA GLY A 378 -27.54 23.90 -9.04
C GLY A 378 -28.21 24.79 -7.99
N GLN A 379 -27.92 26.09 -8.05
CA GLN A 379 -28.57 27.16 -7.28
C GLN A 379 -29.91 27.62 -7.92
N ARG A 380 -30.90 27.86 -7.03
CA ARG A 380 -31.98 28.88 -7.03
C ARG A 380 -33.17 28.83 -8.03
N SER A 381 -34.37 28.91 -7.43
CA SER A 381 -35.56 29.74 -7.78
C SER A 381 -36.87 29.02 -8.17
N ARG A 382 -37.89 29.25 -7.32
CA ARG A 382 -39.37 29.26 -7.51
C ARG A 382 -39.94 28.79 -8.87
N ALA A 383 -40.74 27.73 -8.83
CA ALA A 383 -42.18 27.71 -9.18
C ALA A 383 -42.75 26.28 -9.02
N SER A 384 -43.89 26.14 -8.33
CA SER A 384 -44.82 25.00 -8.47
C SER A 384 -45.54 25.08 -9.84
N PRO A 385 -46.13 24.01 -10.44
CA PRO A 385 -46.86 22.95 -9.75
C PRO A 385 -46.85 21.52 -10.35
N SER A 386 -47.48 20.62 -9.57
CA SER A 386 -48.26 19.42 -9.97
C SER A 386 -47.55 18.13 -10.40
N GLY A 387 -47.93 17.02 -9.75
CA GLY A 387 -47.95 15.67 -10.34
C GLY A 387 -47.05 14.61 -9.71
N SER A 388 -47.59 13.89 -8.72
CA SER A 388 -47.12 12.62 -8.10
C SER A 388 -46.84 11.48 -9.12
N PRO A 389 -46.28 10.28 -8.75
CA PRO A 389 -46.18 9.72 -7.39
C PRO A 389 -44.87 9.01 -6.97
N HIS A 390 -44.73 8.94 -5.65
CA HIS A 390 -43.74 8.18 -4.89
C HIS A 390 -43.94 6.65 -5.02
N HIS A 391 -42.86 5.93 -5.28
CA HIS A 391 -42.74 4.52 -4.91
C HIS A 391 -42.21 4.41 -3.47
N SER A 392 -43.12 4.40 -2.50
CA SER A 392 -42.84 3.94 -1.14
C SER A 392 -42.79 2.41 -1.14
N ARG A 393 -41.62 1.85 -0.82
CA ARG A 393 -41.50 0.42 -0.48
C ARG A 393 -42.26 0.17 0.81
N SER A 394 -43.35 -0.59 0.72
CA SER A 394 -44.11 -1.08 1.87
C SER A 394 -43.26 -2.08 2.68
N PRO A 395 -43.24 -2.02 4.02
CA PRO A 395 -42.64 -3.07 4.83
C PRO A 395 -43.51 -4.34 4.79
N SER A 396 -42.87 -5.50 4.69
CA SER A 396 -43.53 -6.81 4.65
C SER A 396 -44.43 -7.04 5.88
N PRO A 397 -45.61 -7.65 5.73
CA PRO A 397 -46.55 -7.85 6.82
C PRO A 397 -46.00 -8.86 7.84
N VAL A 398 -45.99 -8.44 9.09
CA VAL A 398 -45.66 -9.27 10.25
C VAL A 398 -46.83 -10.21 10.52
N ARG A 399 -46.60 -11.53 10.49
CA ARG A 399 -47.63 -12.53 10.81
C ARG A 399 -47.65 -12.80 12.32
N TYR A 400 -48.86 -12.82 12.87
CA TYR A 400 -49.14 -13.18 14.25
C TYR A 400 -49.99 -14.45 14.28
N ASP A 401 -49.81 -15.30 15.29
CA ASP A 401 -50.68 -16.45 15.52
C ASP A 401 -52.05 -16.03 16.09
N ALA A 402 -52.98 -16.99 16.20
CA ALA A 402 -54.32 -16.76 16.78
C ALA A 402 -54.30 -16.32 18.27
N ARG A 403 -53.13 -16.25 18.90
CA ARG A 403 -52.91 -15.75 20.27
C ARG A 403 -52.08 -14.46 20.31
N GLY A 404 -51.88 -13.80 19.17
CA GLY A 404 -51.18 -12.52 19.08
C GLY A 404 -49.65 -12.62 19.24
N ARG A 405 -49.05 -13.80 19.10
CA ARG A 405 -47.59 -13.96 19.15
C ARG A 405 -46.97 -13.83 17.76
N ARG A 406 -45.90 -13.07 17.67
CA ARG A 406 -45.15 -12.80 16.44
C ARG A 406 -44.52 -14.11 15.95
N LEU A 407 -44.89 -14.58 14.76
CA LEU A 407 -44.30 -15.78 14.19
C LEU A 407 -42.91 -15.47 13.63
N PRO A 408 -41.89 -16.34 13.83
CA PRO A 408 -40.59 -16.19 13.21
C PRO A 408 -40.71 -16.31 11.69
N SER A 409 -39.89 -15.54 10.97
CA SER A 409 -39.83 -15.57 9.51
C SER A 409 -39.49 -16.97 9.00
N PRO A 410 -40.06 -17.44 7.87
CA PRO A 410 -39.71 -18.73 7.31
C PRO A 410 -38.20 -18.77 6.99
N ILE A 411 -37.50 -19.75 7.53
CA ILE A 411 -36.14 -20.07 7.13
C ILE A 411 -36.26 -20.73 5.75
N GLU A 412 -35.69 -20.10 4.73
CA GLU A 412 -35.52 -20.70 3.40
C GLU A 412 -34.62 -21.93 3.55
N THR A 413 -35.21 -23.12 3.53
CA THR A 413 -34.46 -24.37 3.46
C THR A 413 -34.18 -24.70 1.99
N ASP A 414 -32.89 -24.69 1.66
CA ASP A 414 -32.26 -25.07 0.41
C ASP A 414 -32.69 -26.51 -0.05
N PRO A 415 -33.12 -26.73 -1.31
CA PRO A 415 -33.61 -28.04 -1.77
C PRO A 415 -32.54 -29.14 -1.97
N HIS A 416 -31.25 -28.87 -1.74
CA HIS A 416 -30.16 -29.79 -2.11
C HIS A 416 -29.53 -30.60 -0.96
N SER A 417 -30.29 -30.99 0.07
CA SER A 417 -29.80 -31.88 1.14
C SER A 417 -30.64 -33.15 1.31
N ARG A 418 -30.71 -33.97 0.26
CA ARG A 418 -31.20 -35.36 0.33
C ARG A 418 -30.33 -36.26 -0.51
N TYR A 419 -29.16 -36.64 -0.02
CA TYR A 419 -28.46 -37.89 -0.36
C TYR A 419 -27.28 -38.02 0.60
N CYS A 420 -27.43 -38.89 1.61
CA CYS A 420 -26.38 -39.53 2.44
C CYS A 420 -26.94 -39.85 3.84
N GLN A 421 -27.80 -40.87 3.91
CA GLN A 421 -28.00 -41.65 5.13
C GLN A 421 -27.94 -43.11 4.74
N GLN A 422 -26.78 -43.75 4.93
CA GLN A 422 -26.65 -45.18 5.19
C GLN A 422 -25.24 -45.47 5.69
N HIS A 423 -25.18 -46.26 6.78
CA HIS A 423 -24.02 -46.79 7.50
C HIS A 423 -23.41 -45.94 8.63
N LEU A 424 -23.89 -46.22 9.86
CA LEU A 424 -23.15 -46.08 11.12
C LEU A 424 -23.12 -47.46 11.80
N PRO A 425 -21.97 -47.93 12.30
CA PRO A 425 -21.93 -48.96 13.32
C PRO A 425 -21.79 -48.37 14.73
N ARG A 426 -22.38 -49.09 15.68
CA ARG A 426 -22.42 -48.86 17.13
C ARG A 426 -21.02 -48.88 17.78
N ALA A 427 -20.81 -48.00 18.77
CA ALA A 427 -19.88 -48.18 19.89
C ALA A 427 -20.46 -47.46 21.12
N VAL A 428 -21.07 -48.18 22.07
CA VAL A 428 -20.51 -48.64 23.37
C VAL A 428 -20.10 -47.47 24.29
N HIS A 429 -20.89 -47.31 25.34
CA HIS A 429 -20.66 -46.43 26.49
C HIS A 429 -19.40 -46.82 27.27
N SER A 430 -18.58 -45.82 27.62
CA SER A 430 -17.77 -45.87 28.83
C SER A 430 -17.77 -44.50 29.53
N ALA A 431 -18.04 -44.55 30.83
CA ALA A 431 -18.06 -43.44 31.75
C ALA A 431 -16.62 -42.97 32.03
N ILE A 432 -16.41 -41.65 32.16
CA ILE A 432 -15.20 -41.09 32.76
C ILE A 432 -15.59 -40.19 33.93
N ASP A 433 -14.99 -40.57 35.04
CA ASP A 433 -15.09 -40.12 36.41
C ASP A 433 -14.46 -38.72 36.59
N VAL A 434 -15.16 -37.82 37.28
CA VAL A 434 -14.66 -36.48 37.63
C VAL A 434 -14.22 -36.49 39.09
N ARG A 435 -12.91 -36.38 39.34
CA ARG A 435 -12.36 -36.06 40.67
C ARG A 435 -11.64 -34.71 40.68
N PRO A 436 -11.82 -33.89 41.73
CA PRO A 436 -11.11 -32.63 41.89
C PRO A 436 -9.74 -32.86 42.56
N ARG A 437 -8.70 -32.17 42.06
CA ARG A 437 -7.40 -32.06 42.76
C ARG A 437 -7.42 -30.88 43.71
N THR A 438 -7.35 -31.19 45.00
CA THR A 438 -6.84 -30.31 46.05
C THR A 438 -5.31 -30.36 46.03
N THR A 439 -4.65 -29.20 46.05
CA THR A 439 -3.26 -29.10 46.50
C THR A 439 -3.13 -27.95 47.47
N ALA A 440 -2.80 -28.34 48.70
CA ALA A 440 -2.47 -27.52 49.84
C ALA A 440 -1.15 -26.76 49.63
N GLY A 441 -1.04 -25.61 50.30
CA GLY A 441 0.18 -24.83 50.37
C GLY A 441 1.27 -25.48 51.21
N VAL A 442 2.51 -25.16 50.86
CA VAL A 442 3.69 -25.24 51.74
C VAL A 442 4.49 -23.97 51.45
N GLY A 443 4.75 -23.21 52.52
CA GLY A 443 5.52 -21.98 52.46
C GLY A 443 7.03 -22.18 52.66
N ILE A 444 7.68 -21.00 52.69
CA ILE A 444 9.01 -20.69 53.25
C ILE A 444 10.21 -21.09 52.37
N ARG A 445 10.86 -20.07 51.78
CA ARG A 445 12.20 -19.59 52.17
C ARG A 445 12.61 -18.39 51.29
N ARG A 446 12.68 -17.20 51.89
CA ARG A 446 13.52 -16.10 51.40
C ARG A 446 14.96 -16.44 51.74
N LEU A 447 15.83 -16.47 50.73
CA LEU A 447 17.27 -16.36 50.91
C LEU A 447 17.77 -15.14 50.17
N SER A 448 18.58 -14.39 50.91
CA SER A 448 19.33 -13.21 50.59
C SER A 448 20.64 -13.55 49.87
N SER A 449 20.95 -12.80 48.82
CA SER A 449 22.30 -12.39 48.36
C SER A 449 22.07 -11.38 47.22
N GLY A 450 22.65 -10.19 47.15
CA GLY A 450 23.98 -9.77 47.60
C GLY A 450 24.98 -10.06 46.49
N VAL A 451 25.08 -9.19 45.47
CA VAL A 451 26.24 -9.11 44.57
C VAL A 451 26.48 -7.66 44.14
N ASP A 452 27.76 -7.35 44.15
CA ASP A 452 28.49 -6.09 44.10
C ASP A 452 28.45 -5.27 42.80
N HIS A 453 28.89 -4.03 42.98
CA HIS A 453 29.26 -3.03 41.98
C HIS A 453 30.59 -3.34 41.26
N LEU A 454 30.72 -2.71 40.07
CA LEU A 454 31.92 -2.28 39.31
C LEU A 454 32.39 -3.21 38.16
N PRO A 455 33.13 -2.69 37.14
CA PRO A 455 32.94 -1.42 36.41
C PRO A 455 33.05 -1.60 34.87
N PHE A 456 32.77 -0.51 34.14
CA PHE A 456 33.05 -0.29 32.71
C PHE A 456 34.49 -0.66 32.30
N PRO A 457 34.68 -1.05 31.03
CA PRO A 457 35.50 -0.19 30.18
C PRO A 457 34.90 0.07 28.79
N ALA A 458 35.23 1.25 28.28
CA ALA A 458 35.00 1.68 26.91
C ALA A 458 36.01 1.03 25.96
N ALA A 459 35.56 0.49 24.82
CA ALA A 459 36.28 0.59 23.54
C ALA A 459 35.41 0.14 22.36
N LYS A 460 35.38 1.03 21.36
CA LYS A 460 35.01 0.92 19.95
C LYS A 460 35.09 -0.50 19.34
N SER A 461 34.05 -0.93 18.61
CA SER A 461 34.20 -1.39 17.21
C SER A 461 32.84 -1.57 16.53
N LEU A 462 32.83 -1.23 15.25
CA LEU A 462 31.75 -1.46 14.30
C LEU A 462 31.54 -2.95 14.07
N ALA A 463 30.28 -3.41 14.08
CA ALA A 463 29.79 -4.48 13.20
C ALA A 463 28.27 -4.57 13.33
N TRP A 464 27.57 -4.06 12.31
CA TRP A 464 26.23 -4.51 11.96
C TRP A 464 26.37 -5.83 11.19
N ARG A 465 25.73 -6.91 11.65
CA ARG A 465 25.25 -8.00 10.78
C ARG A 465 24.26 -8.89 11.51
N GLU A 466 23.14 -9.09 10.80
CA GLU A 466 22.31 -10.30 10.70
C GLU A 466 21.79 -10.91 12.01
N TYR A 467 20.46 -10.86 12.20
CA TYR A 467 19.72 -12.02 12.67
C TYR A 467 18.36 -12.12 11.98
N SER A 468 18.15 -13.32 11.46
CA SER A 468 16.91 -13.93 10.96
C SER A 468 15.81 -14.02 12.01
#